data_AF-A0A3G9IX00-F1
#
_entry.id   AF-A0A3G9IX00-F1
#
_cell.length_a   1.000
_cell.length_b   1.000
_cell.length_c   1.000
_cell.angle_alpha   90.00
_cell.angle_beta   90.00
_cell.angle_gamma   90.00
#
_symmetry.space_group_name_H-M   'P 1'
#
loop_
_entity.id
_entity.type
_entity.pdbx_description
1 polymer ?
#
loop_
_entity_poly.entity_id
_entity_poly.type
_entity_poly.pdbx_seq_one_letter_code
_entity_poly.pdbx_strand_id
1 'polypeptide(L)'
;MSGFRKFLLQGDLVSVAVAFVIGGAFATVVKAFVAIIMDLIGKAGGTPNFSSYAPHGVHVGDFITALVAFVILAAVVYYAVVVPYTKAKDKFFPTPASVEGETVESLLGEIRDSLKK
;
A
#
# COMPACT_ATOMS: atom_id res chain seq x y z
N MET A 1 0.46 -20.72 28.97
CA MET A 1 0.77 -21.22 27.60
C MET A 1 -0.46 -21.55 26.77
N SER A 2 -1.52 -22.19 27.30
CA SER A 2 -2.74 -22.52 26.54
C SER A 2 -3.58 -21.29 26.11
N GLY A 3 -3.69 -20.27 26.97
CA GLY A 3 -4.42 -19.03 26.67
C GLY A 3 -3.79 -18.18 25.56
N PHE A 4 -2.47 -18.08 25.54
CA PHE A 4 -1.72 -17.37 24.50
C PHE A 4 -1.88 -18.04 23.12
N ARG A 5 -1.80 -19.38 23.07
CA ARG A 5 -2.06 -20.13 21.83
C ARG A 5 -3.51 -19.97 21.35
N LYS A 6 -4.50 -19.95 22.25
CA LYS A 6 -5.92 -19.70 21.89
C LYS A 6 -6.15 -18.30 21.33
N PHE A 7 -5.47 -17.29 21.88
CA PHE A 7 -5.51 -15.91 21.40
C PHE A 7 -4.87 -15.75 20.01
N LEU A 8 -3.71 -16.39 19.78
CA LEU A 8 -3.07 -16.42 18.46
C LEU A 8 -3.87 -17.22 17.42
N LEU A 9 -4.56 -18.28 17.81
CA LEU A 9 -5.41 -19.07 16.91
C LEU A 9 -6.77 -18.42 16.63
N GLN A 10 -7.05 -17.27 17.26
CA GLN A 10 -8.21 -16.45 16.95
C GLN A 10 -7.89 -15.73 15.62
N GLY A 11 -8.50 -16.23 14.53
CA GLY A 11 -8.02 -16.06 13.14
C GLY A 11 -7.79 -14.64 12.63
N ASP A 12 -8.28 -13.61 13.33
CA ASP A 12 -8.08 -12.21 12.98
C ASP A 12 -6.65 -11.70 13.31
N LEU A 13 -6.00 -12.26 14.34
CA LEU A 13 -4.72 -11.69 14.80
C LEU A 13 -3.53 -12.11 13.92
N VAL A 14 -3.57 -13.32 13.35
CA VAL A 14 -2.49 -13.85 12.50
C VAL A 14 -2.49 -13.16 11.14
N SER A 15 -3.66 -12.92 10.54
CA SER A 15 -3.76 -12.20 9.27
C SER A 15 -3.26 -10.76 9.39
N VAL A 16 -3.62 -10.07 10.47
CA VAL A 16 -3.12 -8.72 10.79
C VAL A 16 -1.61 -8.74 11.00
N ALA A 17 -1.08 -9.68 11.79
CA ALA A 17 0.35 -9.80 12.02
C ALA A 17 1.14 -10.02 10.72
N VAL A 18 0.66 -10.91 9.84
CA VAL A 18 1.26 -11.17 8.54
C VAL A 18 1.21 -9.92 7.66
N ALA A 19 0.09 -9.19 7.64
CA ALA A 19 -0.05 -7.95 6.88
C ALA A 19 0.98 -6.89 7.32
N PHE A 20 1.20 -6.73 8.63
CA PHE A 20 2.22 -5.80 9.13
C PHE A 20 3.64 -6.22 8.76
N VAL A 21 3.99 -7.50 8.89
CA VAL A 21 5.33 -8.02 8.55
C VAL A 21 5.60 -7.84 7.05
N ILE A 22 4.64 -8.22 6.19
CA ILE A 22 4.76 -8.06 4.75
C ILE A 22 4.80 -6.58 4.38
N GLY A 23 3.95 -5.75 4.98
CA GLY A 23 3.94 -4.30 4.76
C GLY A 23 5.28 -3.64 5.09
N GLY A 24 5.88 -4.01 6.23
CA GLY A 24 7.21 -3.53 6.62
C GLY A 24 8.32 -3.97 5.66
N ALA A 25 8.31 -5.25 5.24
CA ALA A 25 9.28 -5.77 4.28
C ALA A 25 9.14 -5.12 2.89
N PHE A 26 7.91 -4.95 2.42
CA PHE A 26 7.60 -4.33 1.13
C PHE A 26 8.00 -2.86 1.09
N ALA A 27 7.83 -2.12 2.19
CA ALA A 27 8.28 -0.73 2.29
C ALA A 27 9.80 -0.58 2.01
N THR A 28 10.62 -1.56 2.41
CA THR A 28 12.05 -1.56 2.13
C THR A 28 12.35 -1.74 0.64
N VAL A 29 11.67 -2.67 -0.03
CA VAL A 29 11.81 -2.90 -1.48
C VAL A 29 11.41 -1.65 -2.26
N VAL A 30 10.30 -1.03 -1.87
CA VAL A 30 9.80 0.21 -2.47
C VAL A 30 10.80 1.35 -2.29
N LYS A 31 11.35 1.54 -1.08
CA LYS A 31 12.39 2.56 -0.83
C LYS A 31 13.63 2.36 -1.71
N ALA A 32 14.09 1.12 -1.85
CA ALA A 32 15.25 0.81 -2.70
C ALA A 32 14.97 1.12 -4.17
N PHE A 33 13.78 0.78 -4.67
CA PHE A 33 13.38 1.12 -6.04
C PHE A 33 13.31 2.63 -6.27
N VAL A 34 12.78 3.39 -5.30
CA VAL A 34 12.69 4.84 -5.40
C VAL A 34 14.06 5.50 -5.39
N ALA A 35 15.01 5.00 -4.61
CA ALA A 35 16.39 5.49 -4.65
C ALA A 35 16.99 5.39 -6.07
N ILE A 36 16.74 4.28 -6.78
CA ILE A 36 17.18 4.11 -8.17
C ILE A 36 16.54 5.17 -9.08
N ILE A 37 15.24 5.43 -8.94
CA ILE A 37 14.55 6.45 -9.74
C ILE A 37 15.07 7.86 -9.42
N MET A 38 15.32 8.17 -8.14
CA MET A 38 15.89 9.45 -7.72
C MET A 38 17.31 9.65 -8.27
N ASP A 39 18.15 8.61 -8.28
CA ASP A 39 19.49 8.67 -8.88
C ASP A 39 19.44 8.93 -10.39
N LEU A 40 18.46 8.35 -11.09
CA LEU A 40 18.25 8.58 -12.52
C LEU A 40 17.78 10.01 -12.80
N ILE A 41 16.86 10.55 -11.99
CA ILE A 41 16.39 11.94 -12.08
C ILE A 41 17.53 12.91 -11.73
N GLY A 42 18.31 12.61 -10.69
CA GLY A 42 19.44 13.41 -10.24
C GLY A 42 20.52 13.55 -11.32
N LYS A 43 20.77 12.49 -12.10
CA LYS A 43 21.68 12.55 -13.27
C LYS A 43 21.17 13.40 -14.42
N ALA A 44 19.85 13.60 -14.54
CA ALA A 44 19.23 14.34 -15.64
C ALA A 44 19.02 15.83 -15.33
N GLY A 45 18.87 16.23 -14.05
CA GLY A 45 18.50 17.60 -13.69
C GLY A 45 18.91 18.09 -12.29
N GLY A 46 19.71 17.32 -11.55
CA GLY A 46 20.10 17.63 -10.17
C GLY A 46 19.07 17.19 -9.12
N THR A 47 19.53 16.94 -7.89
CA THR A 47 18.68 16.50 -6.77
C THR A 47 17.83 17.67 -6.28
N PRO A 48 16.49 17.55 -6.17
CA PRO A 48 15.65 18.55 -5.53
C PRO A 48 16.02 18.70 -4.05
N ASN A 49 16.89 19.66 -3.74
CA ASN A 49 17.40 19.90 -2.38
C ASN A 49 17.17 21.36 -2.01
N PHE A 50 16.33 21.57 -1.00
CA PHE A 50 15.97 22.89 -0.47
C PHE A 50 16.56 23.15 0.92
N SER A 51 17.43 22.26 1.44
CA SER A 51 18.03 22.33 2.78
C SER A 51 18.76 23.63 3.10
N SER A 52 19.19 24.39 2.08
CA SER A 52 19.84 25.70 2.26
C SER A 52 18.88 26.81 2.70
N TYR A 53 17.56 26.58 2.64
CA TYR A 53 16.57 27.55 3.07
C TYR A 53 16.33 27.47 4.58
N ALA A 54 17.03 28.33 5.33
CA ALA A 54 16.93 28.40 6.79
C ALA A 54 16.56 29.82 7.27
N PRO A 55 15.32 30.29 7.10
CA PRO A 55 14.91 31.60 7.60
C PRO A 55 15.00 31.63 9.12
N HIS A 56 15.70 32.63 9.66
CA HIS A 56 15.84 32.87 11.11
C HIS A 56 16.40 31.68 11.90
N GLY A 57 17.22 30.83 11.26
CA GLY A 57 17.79 29.63 11.90
C GLY A 57 16.84 28.44 12.00
N VAL A 58 15.64 28.53 11.42
CA VAL A 58 14.70 27.42 11.34
C VAL A 58 14.94 26.67 10.02
N HIS A 59 15.24 25.38 10.10
CA HIS A 59 15.52 24.49 8.96
C HIS A 59 14.26 24.13 8.14
N VAL A 60 13.53 25.15 7.64
CA VAL A 60 12.32 24.98 6.82
C VAL A 60 12.63 24.25 5.51
N GLY A 61 13.82 24.46 4.97
CA GLY A 61 14.35 23.80 3.78
C GLY A 61 14.37 22.29 3.87
N ASP A 62 14.71 21.73 5.03
CA ASP A 62 14.74 20.27 5.24
C ASP A 62 13.32 19.68 5.21
N PHE A 63 12.36 20.38 5.81
CA PHE A 63 10.96 19.97 5.76
C PHE A 63 10.41 19.99 4.33
N ILE A 64 10.67 21.05 3.56
CA ILE A 64 10.25 21.14 2.15
C ILE A 64 10.91 20.02 1.33
N THR A 65 12.19 19.75 1.56
CA THR A 65 12.92 18.68 0.89
C THR A 65 12.32 17.31 1.20
N ALA A 66 11.99 17.04 2.46
CA ALA A 66 11.31 15.81 2.87
C ALA A 66 9.91 15.67 2.24
N LEU A 67 9.17 16.77 2.15
CA LEU A 67 7.83 16.78 1.54
C LEU A 67 7.89 16.52 0.04
N VAL A 68 8.82 17.17 -0.68
CA VAL A 68 9.04 16.91 -2.11
C VAL A 68 9.50 15.47 -2.34
N ALA A 69 10.42 14.96 -1.53
CA ALA A 69 10.86 13.57 -1.59
C ALA A 69 9.70 12.59 -1.34
N PHE A 70 8.79 12.90 -0.40
CA PHE A 70 7.60 12.09 -0.14
C PHE A 70 6.63 12.08 -1.33
N VAL A 71 6.39 13.22 -1.97
CA VAL A 71 5.51 13.29 -3.16
C VAL A 71 6.11 12.50 -4.33
N ILE A 72 7.41 12.63 -4.57
CA ILE A 72 8.10 11.86 -5.62
C ILE A 72 8.05 10.36 -5.29
N LEU A 73 8.33 9.98 -4.04
CA LEU A 73 8.19 8.61 -3.56
C LEU A 73 6.79 8.08 -3.87
N ALA A 74 5.73 8.78 -3.41
CA ALA A 74 4.35 8.37 -3.63
C ALA A 74 3.99 8.21 -5.12
N ALA A 75 4.43 9.15 -5.96
CA ALA A 75 4.23 9.06 -7.41
C ALA A 75 4.92 7.82 -8.00
N VAL A 76 6.18 7.57 -7.65
CA VAL A 76 6.93 6.40 -8.12
C VAL A 76 6.28 5.10 -7.65
N VAL A 77 5.89 4.98 -6.37
CA VAL A 77 5.21 3.78 -5.86
C VAL A 77 3.92 3.53 -6.63
N TYR A 78 3.11 4.56 -6.82
CA TYR A 78 1.83 4.44 -7.50
C TYR A 78 2.01 3.97 -8.95
N TYR A 79 2.83 4.67 -9.74
CA TYR A 79 2.98 4.36 -11.16
C TYR A 79 3.82 3.11 -11.45
N ALA A 80 4.88 2.86 -10.68
CA ALA A 80 5.80 1.75 -10.96
C ALA A 80 5.41 0.44 -10.26
N VAL A 81 4.63 0.50 -9.17
CA VAL A 81 4.23 -0.71 -8.43
C VAL A 81 2.73 -0.91 -8.46
N VAL A 82 1.93 0.08 -8.04
CA VAL A 82 0.47 -0.08 -7.91
C VAL A 82 -0.21 -0.26 -9.29
N VAL A 83 0.12 0.56 -10.28
CA VAL A 83 -0.46 0.47 -11.63
C VAL A 83 -0.15 -0.85 -12.34
N PRO A 84 1.11 -1.34 -12.42
CA PRO A 84 1.37 -2.64 -13.06
C PRO A 84 0.81 -3.79 -12.22
N TYR A 85 0.84 -3.70 -10.89
CA TYR A 85 0.24 -4.71 -10.02
C TYR A 85 -1.27 -4.82 -10.23
N THR A 86 -1.99 -3.70 -10.28
CA THR A 86 -3.45 -3.67 -10.54
C THR A 86 -3.76 -4.20 -11.93
N LYS A 87 -3.06 -3.74 -12.97
CA LYS A 87 -3.21 -4.26 -14.34
C LYS A 87 -2.92 -5.76 -14.46
N ALA A 88 -1.90 -6.25 -13.78
CA ALA A 88 -1.56 -7.68 -13.77
C ALA A 88 -2.60 -8.50 -13.00
N LYS A 89 -3.04 -8.00 -11.83
CA LYS A 89 -4.10 -8.63 -11.04
C LYS A 89 -5.36 -8.81 -11.88
N ASP A 90 -5.83 -7.76 -12.55
CA ASP A 90 -7.04 -7.83 -13.37
C ASP A 90 -6.93 -8.84 -14.54
N LYS A 91 -5.71 -9.12 -15.01
CA LYS A 91 -5.44 -10.05 -16.11
C LYS A 91 -5.26 -11.51 -15.67
N PHE A 92 -4.67 -11.76 -14.49
CA PHE A 92 -4.33 -13.11 -14.02
C PHE A 92 -5.27 -13.63 -12.92
N PHE A 93 -5.88 -12.73 -12.17
CA PHE A 93 -6.89 -13.00 -11.15
C PHE A 93 -8.00 -11.97 -11.31
N PRO A 94 -8.84 -12.06 -12.38
CA PRO A 94 -10.06 -11.25 -12.44
C PRO A 94 -10.75 -11.48 -11.10
N THR A 95 -10.76 -10.44 -10.27
CA THR A 95 -11.39 -10.52 -8.97
C THR A 95 -12.83 -10.91 -9.30
N PRO A 96 -13.36 -12.05 -8.82
CA PRO A 96 -14.81 -12.16 -8.74
C PRO A 96 -15.15 -11.02 -7.80
N ALA A 97 -15.62 -9.91 -8.38
CA ALA A 97 -16.04 -8.77 -7.63
C ALA A 97 -16.97 -9.33 -6.56
N SER A 98 -16.61 -9.20 -5.28
CA SER A 98 -17.46 -9.60 -4.17
C SER A 98 -17.92 -11.08 -4.11
N VAL A 99 -17.04 -12.07 -4.17
CA VAL A 99 -17.43 -13.46 -3.80
C VAL A 99 -18.04 -13.57 -2.39
N GLU A 100 -17.89 -12.58 -1.51
CA GLU A 100 -18.58 -12.51 -0.21
C GLU A 100 -19.79 -11.55 -0.19
N GLY A 101 -19.92 -10.66 -1.17
CA GLY A 101 -21.05 -9.72 -1.25
C GLY A 101 -22.11 -10.18 -2.24
N GLU A 102 -21.72 -10.54 -3.47
CA GLU A 102 -22.59 -11.04 -4.53
C GLU A 102 -23.12 -12.45 -4.23
N THR A 103 -22.36 -13.32 -3.57
CA THR A 103 -22.88 -14.64 -3.13
C THR A 103 -23.89 -14.50 -2.01
N VAL A 104 -23.65 -13.62 -1.04
CA VAL A 104 -24.58 -13.39 0.08
C VAL A 104 -25.82 -12.68 -0.42
N GLU A 105 -25.71 -11.70 -1.32
CA GLU A 105 -26.86 -11.07 -1.97
C GLU A 105 -27.64 -12.04 -2.87
N SER A 106 -26.96 -12.91 -3.62
CA SER A 106 -27.59 -13.98 -4.41
C SER A 106 -28.34 -14.98 -3.53
N LEU A 107 -27.72 -15.45 -2.44
CA LEU A 107 -28.32 -16.39 -1.50
C LEU A 107 -29.48 -15.75 -0.72
N LEU A 108 -29.39 -14.48 -0.34
CA LEU A 108 -30.49 -13.74 0.29
C LEU A 108 -31.64 -13.52 -0.70
N GLY A 109 -31.35 -13.31 -1.98
CA GLY A 109 -32.34 -13.27 -3.05
C GLY A 109 -33.09 -14.60 -3.21
N GLU A 110 -32.35 -15.72 -3.24
CA GLU A 110 -32.91 -17.07 -3.29
C GLU A 110 -33.76 -17.40 -2.05
N ILE A 111 -33.31 -17.01 -0.85
CA ILE A 111 -34.08 -17.18 0.39
C ILE A 111 -35.35 -16.33 0.38
N ARG A 112 -35.27 -15.06 -0.06
CA ARG A 112 -36.43 -14.17 -0.19
C ARG A 112 -37.48 -14.76 -1.13
N ASP A 113 -37.05 -15.27 -2.28
CA ASP A 113 -37.96 -15.80 -3.30
C ASP A 113 -38.53 -17.18 -2.88
N SER A 114 -37.78 -17.93 -2.06
CA SER A 114 -38.28 -19.17 -1.42
C SER A 114 -39.32 -18.92 -0.33
N LEU A 115 -39.28 -17.78 0.37
CA LEU A 115 -40.27 -17.38 1.39
C LEU A 115 -41.55 -16.75 0.83
N LYS A 116 -41.53 -16.26 -0.40
CA LYS A 116 -42.72 -15.69 -1.08
C LYS A 116 -43.65 -16.76 -1.68
N LYS A 117 -43.22 -18.03 -1.66
CA LYS A 117 -43.94 -19.17 -2.20
C LYS A 117 -44.63 -19.95 -1.08
#